data_AF-A0A8T4T8C8-F1
#
_entry.id   AF-A0A8T4T8C8-F1
#
_cell.length_a   1.000
_cell.length_b   1.000
_cell.length_c   1.000
_cell.angle_alpha   90.00
_cell.angle_beta   90.00
_cell.angle_gamma   90.00
#
_symmetry.space_group_name_H-M   'P 1'
#
loop_
_entity.id
_entity.type
_entity.pdbx_description
1 polymer ?
#
loop_
_entity_poly.entity_id
_entity_poly.type
_entity_poly.pdbx_seq_one_letter_code
_entity_poly.pdbx_strand_id
1 'polypeptide(L)'
;MNIINCNIISKYCLQCLKIRCCTRFEITFNQVFFIHRSALLSKVYKSKLSQGKVTSYEWKKETTEYGQYTCPIHKTILLIGDRWTLFILREFLYGVKQQRFNQLFRSLKPISSRTLALKLKKLESNGLLSRTVIPGKTLEVQYAITEKGKSLKKALDKMGLWYKENNPSTG
;
A
#
# COMPACT_ATOMS: atom_id res chain seq x y z
N MET A 1 -40.87 16.13 -27.46
CA MET A 1 -41.53 14.81 -27.36
C MET A 1 -40.45 13.73 -27.40
N ASN A 2 -40.48 12.84 -26.41
CA ASN A 2 -39.94 11.47 -26.40
C ASN A 2 -38.40 11.30 -26.38
N ILE A 3 -37.80 10.85 -25.28
CA ILE A 3 -37.79 9.50 -24.66
C ILE A 3 -36.84 8.52 -25.39
N ILE A 4 -35.75 8.18 -24.68
CA ILE A 4 -35.12 6.86 -24.43
C ILE A 4 -35.19 5.78 -25.52
N ASN A 5 -34.02 5.21 -25.86
CA ASN A 5 -33.74 3.76 -26.01
C ASN A 5 -32.23 3.60 -26.24
N CYS A 6 -31.41 2.86 -25.48
CA CYS A 6 -31.54 1.57 -24.79
C CYS A 6 -31.97 0.43 -25.71
N ASN A 7 -30.99 -0.31 -26.24
CA ASN A 7 -31.02 -1.76 -26.48
C ASN A 7 -29.79 -2.19 -27.30
N ILE A 8 -29.20 -3.39 -27.23
CA ILE A 8 -29.15 -4.51 -26.28
C ILE A 8 -28.41 -5.62 -27.09
N ILE A 9 -27.43 -6.27 -26.45
CA ILE A 9 -27.18 -7.73 -26.47
C ILE A 9 -26.73 -8.45 -27.78
N SER A 10 -25.54 -9.06 -27.65
CA SER A 10 -25.14 -10.44 -28.01
C SER A 10 -25.43 -10.98 -29.41
N LYS A 11 -24.35 -11.41 -30.08
CA LYS A 11 -24.34 -12.70 -30.78
C LYS A 11 -23.01 -13.41 -30.58
N TYR A 12 -23.02 -14.38 -29.68
CA TYR A 12 -22.17 -15.57 -29.77
C TYR A 12 -22.40 -16.30 -31.10
N CYS A 13 -21.46 -17.19 -31.42
CA CYS A 13 -21.64 -18.48 -32.11
C CYS A 13 -21.22 -18.60 -33.58
N LEU A 14 -20.31 -19.57 -33.77
CA LEU A 14 -20.22 -20.55 -34.86
C LEU A 14 -19.77 -20.06 -36.24
N GLN A 15 -18.57 -20.49 -36.65
CA GLN A 15 -18.49 -21.57 -37.66
C GLN A 15 -17.11 -22.26 -37.63
N CYS A 16 -17.11 -23.50 -37.15
CA CYS A 16 -16.11 -24.51 -37.51
C CYS A 16 -16.30 -24.91 -38.98
N LEU A 17 -15.20 -25.15 -39.71
CA LEU A 17 -15.04 -26.09 -40.83
C LEU A 17 -13.54 -25.95 -41.24
N LYS A 18 -12.71 -26.96 -41.52
CA LYS A 18 -12.78 -28.41 -41.72
C LYS A 18 -11.29 -28.80 -41.95
N ILE A 19 -10.70 -29.85 -41.37
CA ILE A 19 -10.38 -31.14 -42.03
C ILE A 19 -9.38 -31.93 -41.16
N ARG A 20 -9.65 -33.23 -41.03
CA ARG A 20 -8.86 -34.32 -40.41
C ARG A 20 -7.52 -34.59 -41.13
N CYS A 21 -6.50 -35.09 -40.42
CA CYS A 21 -6.03 -36.49 -40.58
C CYS A 21 -4.77 -36.83 -39.74
N CYS A 22 -4.91 -37.91 -38.97
CA CYS A 22 -4.00 -38.99 -38.55
C CYS A 22 -2.46 -38.95 -38.73
N THR A 23 -1.86 -39.72 -37.79
CA THR A 23 -0.51 -40.33 -37.72
C THR A 23 0.54 -39.48 -36.99
N ARG A 24 0.93 -39.80 -35.74
CA ARG A 24 1.66 -40.97 -35.21
C ARG A 24 3.08 -41.05 -35.77
N PHE A 25 4.05 -40.49 -35.04
CA PHE A 25 5.44 -40.89 -35.10
C PHE A 25 6.08 -40.67 -33.72
N GLU A 26 6.35 -41.78 -33.02
CA GLU A 26 7.32 -41.82 -31.92
C GLU A 26 8.71 -41.98 -32.56
N ILE A 27 9.69 -41.17 -32.13
CA ILE A 27 11.10 -41.49 -32.24
C ILE A 27 11.75 -41.18 -30.90
N THR A 28 12.51 -42.16 -30.42
CA THR A 28 13.16 -42.30 -29.13
C THR A 28 14.49 -41.53 -29.04
N PHE A 29 14.83 -41.13 -27.80
CA PHE A 29 16.17 -41.06 -27.19
C PHE A 29 17.40 -41.09 -28.13
N ASN A 30 18.24 -40.04 -28.16
CA ASN A 30 19.42 -39.93 -27.28
C ASN A 30 20.19 -38.60 -27.43
N GLN A 31 20.87 -38.27 -26.34
CA GLN A 31 21.63 -37.08 -25.94
C GLN A 31 22.45 -36.30 -26.99
N VAL A 32 22.42 -34.95 -26.90
CA VAL A 32 23.59 -34.09 -26.65
C VAL A 32 23.13 -32.79 -25.96
N PHE A 33 23.83 -32.44 -24.88
CA PHE A 33 23.88 -31.13 -24.21
C PHE A 33 23.51 -29.93 -25.09
N PHE A 34 22.49 -29.15 -24.70
CA PHE A 34 22.61 -27.69 -24.73
C PHE A 34 21.75 -27.08 -23.62
N ILE A 35 22.46 -26.53 -22.64
CA ILE A 35 21.94 -25.79 -21.50
C ILE A 35 21.21 -24.56 -22.04
N HIS A 36 19.90 -24.50 -21.89
CA HIS A 36 19.21 -23.23 -21.68
C HIS A 36 18.05 -23.43 -20.73
N ARG A 37 18.41 -23.54 -19.45
CA ARG A 37 17.56 -23.18 -18.32
C ARG A 37 17.07 -21.75 -18.59
N SER A 38 15.82 -21.64 -19.03
CA SER A 38 15.14 -20.38 -19.22
C SER A 38 15.27 -19.58 -17.93
N ALA A 39 15.86 -18.39 -18.06
CA ALA A 39 16.19 -17.49 -16.97
C ALA A 39 14.90 -16.93 -16.33
N LEU A 40 14.24 -17.79 -15.55
CA LEU A 40 13.40 -17.41 -14.43
C LEU A 40 14.22 -16.51 -13.50
N LEU A 41 13.64 -15.34 -13.19
CA LEU A 41 13.84 -14.65 -11.91
C LEU A 41 15.26 -14.11 -11.63
N SER A 42 15.87 -13.40 -12.58
CA SER A 42 17.03 -12.53 -12.27
C SER A 42 17.00 -11.14 -12.93
N LYS A 43 15.98 -10.84 -13.74
CA LYS A 43 15.78 -9.48 -14.31
C LYS A 43 14.71 -8.64 -13.61
N VAL A 44 13.94 -9.22 -12.68
CA VAL A 44 12.88 -8.51 -11.94
C VAL A 44 13.42 -7.79 -10.69
N TYR A 45 14.61 -8.13 -10.19
CA TYR A 45 15.16 -7.44 -9.01
C TYR A 45 16.69 -7.46 -9.00
N LYS A 46 17.33 -6.70 -9.88
CA LYS A 46 18.71 -6.25 -9.66
C LYS A 46 18.68 -4.95 -8.85
N SER A 47 18.70 -5.10 -7.53
CA SER A 47 19.06 -4.02 -6.62
C SER A 47 20.50 -3.59 -6.91
N LYS A 48 20.69 -2.42 -7.54
CA LYS A 48 21.88 -1.61 -7.25
C LYS A 48 21.66 -0.96 -5.89
N LEU A 49 21.91 -1.70 -4.81
CA LEU A 49 22.29 -1.11 -3.53
C LEU A 49 23.79 -0.83 -3.60
N SER A 50 24.17 0.15 -4.41
CA SER A 50 25.50 0.77 -4.32
C SER A 50 25.37 1.92 -3.32
N GLN A 51 26.15 1.85 -2.26
CA GLN A 51 26.32 2.88 -1.24
C GLN A 51 26.42 4.28 -1.88
N GLY A 52 25.49 5.17 -1.57
CA GLY A 52 25.47 6.53 -2.13
C GLY A 52 24.11 7.19 -1.93
N LYS A 53 24.10 8.46 -1.51
CA LYS A 53 22.92 9.29 -1.22
C LYS A 53 21.82 9.12 -2.29
N VAL A 54 20.56 8.96 -1.84
CA VAL A 54 19.38 9.13 -2.69
C VAL A 54 19.37 10.57 -3.18
N THR A 55 19.90 10.81 -4.38
CA THR A 55 19.84 12.08 -5.09
C THR A 55 18.85 11.94 -6.24
N SER A 56 17.85 12.82 -6.25
CA SER A 56 16.75 12.99 -7.23
C SER A 56 15.77 11.82 -7.41
N TYR A 57 14.51 12.05 -7.00
CA TYR A 57 13.35 11.30 -7.45
C TYR A 57 13.08 11.65 -8.93
N GLU A 58 13.13 10.68 -9.84
CA GLU A 58 12.71 10.87 -11.23
C GLU A 58 11.26 10.38 -11.36
N TRP A 59 10.33 11.32 -11.60
CA TRP A 59 8.90 11.01 -11.70
C TRP A 59 8.58 10.39 -13.07
N LYS A 60 8.30 9.08 -13.10
CA LYS A 60 7.70 8.47 -14.29
C LYS A 60 6.20 8.73 -14.29
N LYS A 61 5.69 9.34 -15.36
CA LYS A 61 4.24 9.45 -15.62
C LYS A 61 3.76 8.07 -16.10
N GLU A 62 3.13 7.32 -15.22
CA GLU A 62 2.35 6.14 -15.62
C GLU A 62 0.88 6.56 -15.71
N THR A 63 0.20 6.13 -16.77
CA THR A 63 -1.19 6.47 -17.09
C THR A 63 -2.02 5.19 -17.17
N THR A 64 -3.15 5.09 -16.45
CA THR A 64 -4.22 4.10 -16.67
C THR A 64 -5.54 4.79 -17.02
N GLU A 65 -6.50 4.02 -17.52
CA GLU A 65 -7.76 4.50 -18.13
C GLU A 65 -8.69 5.33 -17.22
N TYR A 66 -8.45 5.37 -15.92
CA TYR A 66 -9.22 6.16 -14.93
C TYR A 66 -8.49 7.41 -14.41
N GLY A 67 -7.37 7.80 -15.03
CA GLY A 67 -6.53 8.92 -14.59
C GLY A 67 -5.67 8.56 -13.38
N GLN A 68 -4.35 8.55 -13.56
CA GLN A 68 -3.41 8.04 -12.55
C GLN A 68 -2.64 9.12 -11.79
N TYR A 69 -2.59 8.91 -10.47
CA TYR A 69 -1.44 9.31 -9.67
C TYR A 69 -0.79 8.04 -9.09
N THR A 70 0.33 7.61 -9.68
CA THR A 70 1.23 6.55 -9.15
C THR A 70 2.34 7.12 -8.27
N CYS A 71 2.35 8.43 -8.02
CA CYS A 71 3.34 9.09 -7.17
C CYS A 71 3.33 8.49 -5.75
N PRO A 72 4.43 7.85 -5.29
CA PRO A 72 4.50 7.27 -3.94
C PRO A 72 4.29 8.31 -2.83
N ILE A 73 4.71 9.58 -3.07
CA ILE A 73 4.43 10.68 -2.15
C ILE A 73 2.93 10.92 -2.07
N HIS A 74 2.23 11.03 -3.20
CA HIS A 74 0.78 11.24 -3.21
C HIS A 74 0.04 10.10 -2.49
N LYS A 75 0.39 8.83 -2.76
CA LYS A 75 -0.19 7.68 -2.06
C LYS A 75 0.07 7.72 -0.55
N THR A 76 1.27 8.14 -0.15
CA THR A 76 1.61 8.31 1.28
C THR A 76 0.74 9.40 1.92
N ILE A 77 0.59 10.55 1.25
CA ILE A 77 -0.26 11.64 1.76
C ILE A 77 -1.74 11.25 1.81
N LEU A 78 -2.28 10.48 0.86
CA LEU A 78 -3.64 9.95 0.97
C LEU A 78 -3.81 9.00 2.18
N LEU A 79 -2.75 8.29 2.54
CA LEU A 79 -2.75 7.39 3.68
C LEU A 79 -2.72 8.18 5.01
N ILE A 80 -1.77 9.09 5.18
CA ILE A 80 -1.46 9.71 6.48
C ILE A 80 -1.79 11.20 6.60
N GLY A 81 -2.00 11.90 5.49
CA GLY A 81 -2.08 13.36 5.42
C GLY A 81 -3.38 13.98 5.92
N ASP A 82 -4.27 13.21 6.54
CA ASP A 82 -5.41 13.80 7.23
C ASP A 82 -5.04 14.28 8.63
N ARG A 83 -5.72 15.34 9.09
CA ARG A 83 -5.44 16.05 10.34
C ARG A 83 -5.25 15.13 11.54
N TRP A 84 -6.12 14.13 11.70
CA TRP A 84 -6.13 13.29 12.91
C TRP A 84 -5.14 12.14 12.82
N THR A 85 -4.92 11.59 11.63
CA THR A 85 -4.00 10.45 11.45
C THR A 85 -2.58 10.81 11.87
N LEU A 86 -2.08 11.99 11.53
CA LEU A 86 -0.74 12.42 11.97
C LEU A 86 -0.65 12.56 13.50
N PHE A 87 -1.70 13.08 14.16
CA PHE A 87 -1.71 13.14 15.63
C PHE A 87 -1.74 11.76 16.26
N ILE A 88 -2.55 10.83 15.74
CA ILE A 88 -2.57 9.44 16.23
C ILE A 88 -1.19 8.79 16.07
N LEU A 89 -0.59 8.89 14.88
CA LEU A 89 0.74 8.33 14.63
C LEU A 89 1.81 8.97 15.52
N ARG A 90 1.72 10.28 15.79
CA ARG A 90 2.63 10.98 16.69
C ARG A 90 2.58 10.40 18.11
N GLU A 91 1.38 10.16 18.65
CA GLU A 91 1.23 9.58 19.99
C GLU A 91 1.93 8.20 20.09
N PHE A 92 1.82 7.37 19.05
CA PHE A 92 2.45 6.06 19.03
C PHE A 92 3.96 6.07 18.75
N LEU A 93 4.43 7.01 17.93
CA LEU A 93 5.83 7.07 17.48
C LEU A 93 6.74 7.81 18.46
N TYR A 94 6.22 8.82 19.16
CA TYR A 94 6.99 9.66 20.09
C TYR A 94 6.51 9.55 21.53
N GLY A 95 5.31 9.02 21.76
CA GLY A 95 4.75 8.78 23.09
C GLY A 95 4.77 7.30 23.46
N VAL A 96 3.63 6.80 23.90
CA VAL A 96 3.48 5.42 24.38
C VAL A 96 3.26 4.49 23.18
N LYS A 97 4.12 3.47 23.05
CA LYS A 97 4.10 2.52 21.92
C LYS A 97 2.83 1.68 21.82
N GLN A 98 2.12 1.49 22.94
CA GLN A 98 0.90 0.69 23.06
C GLN A 98 -0.13 1.42 23.92
N GLN A 99 -1.36 1.58 23.44
CA GLN A 99 -2.38 2.36 24.13
C GLN A 99 -3.78 1.78 23.94
N ARG A 100 -4.65 2.00 24.94
CA ARG A 100 -6.10 1.72 24.84
C ARG A 100 -6.82 2.85 24.11
N PHE A 101 -8.00 2.56 23.57
CA PHE A 101 -8.84 3.56 22.90
C PHE A 101 -9.10 4.79 23.77
N ASN A 102 -9.53 4.60 25.02
CA ASN A 102 -9.89 5.71 25.91
C ASN A 102 -8.69 6.58 26.31
N GLN A 103 -7.50 5.99 26.43
CA GLN A 103 -6.29 6.74 26.73
C GLN A 103 -5.94 7.66 25.56
N LEU A 104 -5.92 7.10 24.35
CA LEU A 104 -5.67 7.86 23.12
C LEU A 104 -6.76 8.91 22.85
N PHE A 105 -8.02 8.58 23.12
CA PHE A 105 -9.14 9.51 22.97
C PHE A 105 -9.00 10.74 23.88
N ARG A 106 -8.50 10.54 25.11
CA ARG A 106 -8.25 11.64 26.05
C ARG A 106 -7.09 12.54 25.61
N SER A 107 -6.01 11.98 25.05
CA SER A 107 -4.87 12.78 24.59
C SER A 107 -5.14 13.54 23.29
N LEU A 108 -6.13 13.11 22.50
CA LEU A 108 -6.44 13.68 21.19
C LEU A 108 -7.69 14.57 21.16
N LYS A 109 -8.24 14.98 22.32
CA LYS A 109 -9.37 15.93 22.35
C LYS A 109 -9.01 17.21 21.55
N PRO A 110 -9.92 17.77 20.75
CA PRO A 110 -11.37 17.50 20.70
C PRO A 110 -11.82 16.49 19.60
N ILE A 111 -11.00 15.49 19.22
CA ILE A 111 -11.46 14.46 18.28
C ILE A 111 -12.76 13.80 18.74
N SER A 112 -13.65 13.44 17.82
CA SER A 112 -14.84 12.65 18.16
C SER A 112 -14.49 11.15 18.24
N SER A 113 -15.21 10.41 19.09
CA SER A 113 -14.99 8.97 19.28
C SER A 113 -15.15 8.20 17.96
N ARG A 114 -16.18 8.54 17.18
CA ARG A 114 -16.42 7.97 15.84
C ARG A 114 -15.23 8.21 14.91
N THR A 115 -14.71 9.43 14.84
CA THR A 115 -13.57 9.76 13.97
C THR A 115 -12.33 8.98 14.41
N LEU A 116 -12.03 8.92 15.70
CA LEU A 116 -10.90 8.14 16.20
C LEU A 116 -11.01 6.66 15.81
N ALA A 117 -12.18 6.05 16.01
CA ALA A 117 -12.42 4.65 15.64
C ALA A 117 -12.21 4.40 14.14
N LEU A 118 -12.71 5.29 13.27
CA LEU A 118 -12.51 5.20 11.83
C LEU A 118 -11.03 5.31 11.43
N LYS A 119 -10.28 6.21 12.08
CA LYS A 119 -8.84 6.38 11.81
C LYS A 119 -8.03 5.18 12.29
N LEU A 120 -8.31 4.65 13.48
CA LEU A 120 -7.65 3.45 13.99
C LEU A 120 -7.90 2.25 13.06
N LYS A 121 -9.15 2.05 12.62
CA LYS A 121 -9.49 0.99 11.65
C LYS A 121 -8.75 1.15 10.32
N LYS A 122 -8.64 2.39 9.80
CA LYS A 122 -7.86 2.69 8.58
C LYS A 122 -6.37 2.36 8.77
N LEU A 123 -5.80 2.75 9.91
CA LEU A 123 -4.38 2.51 10.20
C LEU A 123 -4.07 1.02 10.41
N GLU A 124 -4.98 0.30 11.04
CA GLU A 124 -4.94 -1.16 11.19
C GLU A 124 -5.01 -1.86 9.82
N SER A 125 -5.97 -1.51 8.96
CA SER A 125 -6.11 -2.12 7.63
C SER A 125 -4.91 -1.86 6.72
N ASN A 126 -4.21 -0.74 6.93
CA ASN A 126 -2.97 -0.41 6.21
C ASN A 126 -1.72 -0.99 6.88
N GLY A 127 -1.86 -1.74 7.98
CA GLY A 127 -0.78 -2.39 8.70
C GLY A 127 0.17 -1.43 9.42
N LEU A 128 -0.26 -0.19 9.71
CA LEU A 128 0.52 0.78 10.50
C LEU A 128 0.32 0.56 12.00
N LEU A 129 -0.85 0.07 12.40
CA LEU A 129 -1.18 -0.31 13.77
C LEU A 129 -1.61 -1.78 13.83
N SER A 130 -1.37 -2.43 14.96
CA SER A 130 -1.93 -3.75 15.30
C SER A 130 -2.94 -3.61 16.43
N ARG A 131 -4.04 -4.35 16.35
CA ARG A 131 -5.08 -4.40 17.38
C ARG A 131 -5.02 -5.75 18.11
N THR A 132 -4.92 -5.71 19.43
CA THR A 132 -4.93 -6.92 20.28
C THR A 132 -6.11 -6.86 21.23
N VAL A 133 -6.88 -7.95 21.30
CA VAL A 133 -7.91 -8.14 22.32
C VAL A 133 -7.26 -8.83 23.50
N ILE A 134 -7.31 -8.19 24.67
CA ILE A 134 -6.77 -8.73 25.91
C ILE A 134 -7.92 -9.38 26.67
N PRO A 135 -7.87 -10.72 26.87
CA PRO A 135 -8.83 -11.41 27.70
C PRO A 135 -8.63 -11.01 29.16
N GLY A 136 -9.74 -10.79 29.87
CA GLY A 136 -9.74 -10.39 31.26
C GLY A 136 -11.17 -10.23 31.79
N LYS A 137 -11.31 -9.68 33.00
CA LYS A 137 -12.62 -9.42 33.63
C LYS A 137 -13.52 -8.53 32.75
N THR A 138 -12.91 -7.57 32.07
CA THR A 138 -13.52 -6.79 31.01
C THR A 138 -12.67 -7.01 29.76
N LEU A 139 -13.27 -7.44 28.65
CA LEU A 139 -12.54 -7.56 27.39
C LEU A 139 -11.98 -6.18 27.00
N GLU A 140 -10.66 -6.09 26.88
CA GLU A 140 -9.99 -4.83 26.54
C GLU A 140 -9.36 -4.89 25.15
N VAL A 141 -9.24 -3.72 24.53
CA VAL A 141 -8.61 -3.59 23.21
C VAL A 141 -7.43 -2.64 23.32
N GLN A 142 -6.27 -3.11 22.88
CA GLN A 142 -5.06 -2.31 22.77
C GLN A 142 -4.63 -2.15 21.32
N TYR A 143 -4.07 -0.99 21.02
CA TYR A 143 -3.46 -0.67 19.73
C TYR A 143 -1.97 -0.46 19.94
N ALA A 144 -1.16 -0.95 19.00
CA ALA A 144 0.29 -0.82 19.03
C ALA A 144 0.83 -0.45 17.66
N ILE A 145 1.93 0.30 17.60
CA ILE A 145 2.64 0.59 16.35
C ILE A 145 3.33 -0.67 15.81
N THR A 146 3.14 -0.95 14.52
CA THR A 146 3.82 -2.07 13.84
C THR A 146 5.22 -1.66 13.39
N GLU A 147 6.04 -2.62 12.94
CA GLU A 147 7.34 -2.30 12.32
C GLU A 147 7.19 -1.43 11.06
N LYS A 148 6.15 -1.68 10.24
CA LYS A 148 5.80 -0.81 9.10
C LYS A 148 5.48 0.60 9.58
N GLY A 149 4.68 0.75 10.63
CA GLY A 149 4.37 2.03 11.25
C GLY A 149 5.61 2.76 11.78
N LYS A 150 6.51 2.03 12.47
CA LYS A 150 7.78 2.57 12.98
C LYS A 150 8.68 3.07 11.86
N SER A 151 8.72 2.39 10.70
CA SER A 151 9.54 2.80 9.56
C SER A 151 9.17 4.20 9.03
N LEU A 152 7.90 4.60 9.21
CA LEU A 152 7.39 5.92 8.80
C LEU A 152 8.01 7.07 9.61
N LYS A 153 8.50 6.80 10.83
CA LYS A 153 9.09 7.80 11.71
C LYS A 153 10.19 8.61 11.01
N LYS A 154 11.05 7.94 10.23
CA LYS A 154 12.15 8.60 9.51
C LYS A 154 11.66 9.66 8.52
N ALA A 155 10.52 9.40 7.85
CA ALA A 155 9.95 10.36 6.92
C ALA A 155 9.32 11.56 7.65
N LEU A 156 8.60 11.29 8.74
CA LEU A 156 7.99 12.34 9.58
C LEU A 156 9.05 13.22 10.27
N ASP A 157 10.15 12.62 10.75
CA ASP A 157 11.28 13.37 11.32
C ASP A 157 11.88 14.33 10.31
N LYS A 158 12.07 13.90 9.05
CA LYS A 158 12.56 14.76 7.96
C LYS A 158 11.58 15.88 7.62
N MET A 159 10.28 15.61 7.62
CA MET A 159 9.26 16.65 7.42
C MET A 159 9.30 17.70 8.56
N GLY A 160 9.44 17.25 9.81
CA GLY A 160 9.55 18.13 10.96
C GLY A 160 10.84 18.96 10.95
N LEU A 161 11.96 18.38 10.51
CA LEU A 161 13.22 19.10 10.34
C LEU A 161 13.09 20.21 9.30
N TRP A 162 12.56 19.89 8.11
CA TRP A 162 12.32 20.88 7.06
C TRP A 162 11.46 22.03 7.56
N TYR A 163 10.41 21.76 8.35
CA TYR A 163 9.59 22.81 8.95
C TYR A 163 10.41 23.74 9.84
N LYS A 164 11.25 23.19 10.73
CA LYS A 164 12.09 23.99 11.63
C LYS A 164 13.10 24.85 10.89
N GLU A 165 13.71 24.32 9.83
CA GLU A 165 14.70 25.04 9.01
C GLU A 165 14.08 26.22 8.25
N ASN A 166 12.82 26.07 7.80
CA ASN A 166 12.15 27.08 6.98
C ASN A 166 11.19 27.98 7.78
N ASN A 167 10.96 27.66 9.06
CA ASN A 167 10.16 28.45 9.99
C ASN A 167 10.95 28.58 11.29
N PRO A 168 12.13 29.23 11.26
CA PRO A 168 12.86 29.52 12.48
C PRO A 168 11.91 30.30 13.38
N SER A 169 11.64 29.77 14.57
CA SER A 169 10.87 30.51 15.57
C SER A 169 11.58 31.84 15.79
N THR A 170 10.96 32.94 15.39
CA THR A 170 11.40 34.28 15.78
C THR A 170 11.31 34.32 17.29
N GLY A 171 12.45 34.08 17.94
CA GLY A 171 12.63 34.34 19.37
C GLY A 171 12.64 35.84 19.60
#